data_AF-A0A5C5XY49-F1
#
_entry.id   AF-A0A5C5XY49-F1
#
_cell.length_a   1.000
_cell.length_b   1.000
_cell.length_c   1.000
_cell.angle_alpha   90.00
_cell.angle_beta   90.00
_cell.angle_gamma   90.00
#
_symmetry.space_group_name_H-M   'P 1'
#
loop_
_entity.id
_entity.type
_entity.pdbx_description
1 polymer ?
#
loop_
_entity_poly.entity_id
_entity_poly.type
_entity_poly.pdbx_seq_one_letter_code
_entity_poly.pdbx_strand_id
1 'polypeptide(L)'
;MEDGVHVLAGERRSTVPTDGQRYPTENTLIMTSIPNSPIDELAEKIFGESISNFARGNSVAKKQATRDVHPTIAALQFPEEYAVLVLGTRMDAELETIIKNGLHKQGNAKRLLSRLFSNFATKIGVAYACGFITKQMYDALELVRKIRNLYAHSEDPFAVRASEEYKQHSASLLNLNKDLTEKSAVELHSHSLQADSDSAAKVEDFKLVGILVTICDRLGSAAFFSVNGLEMPQISVIPAFFALTDTPEMVNVAGHRGFFPNTSGWPQNGG
;
A
#
# COMPACT_ATOMS: atom_id res chain seq x y z
N MET A 1 52.72 -41.78 16.36
CA MET A 1 53.79 -41.65 15.37
C MET A 1 53.18 -40.82 14.26
N GLU A 2 53.29 -39.49 14.40
CA GLU A 2 54.31 -38.65 13.70
C GLU A 2 53.90 -38.55 12.22
N ASP A 3 53.54 -37.42 11.62
CA ASP A 3 53.98 -36.01 11.70
C ASP A 3 52.82 -35.09 11.22
N GLY A 4 52.67 -33.81 11.55
CA GLY A 4 53.67 -32.82 11.94
C GLY A 4 54.10 -31.94 10.76
N VAL A 5 53.22 -31.07 10.23
CA VAL A 5 53.67 -29.92 9.40
C VAL A 5 52.86 -28.66 9.72
N HIS A 6 53.64 -27.64 10.11
CA HIS A 6 53.30 -26.28 10.46
C HIS A 6 53.29 -25.34 9.23
N VAL A 7 52.93 -24.06 9.50
CA VAL A 7 53.23 -22.81 8.78
C VAL A 7 52.36 -22.51 7.53
N LEU A 8 51.80 -21.31 7.24
CA LEU A 8 52.08 -19.91 7.60
C LEU A 8 50.78 -19.08 7.67
N ALA A 9 50.72 -18.20 8.69
CA ALA A 9 49.79 -17.08 8.76
C ALA A 9 50.16 -16.01 7.72
N GLY A 10 49.18 -15.63 6.89
CA GLY A 10 49.29 -14.49 5.99
C GLY A 10 48.45 -13.32 6.52
N GLU A 11 49.07 -12.41 7.25
CA GLU A 11 48.49 -11.10 7.58
C GLU A 11 48.34 -10.26 6.29
N ARG A 12 47.11 -10.08 5.81
CA ARG A 12 46.80 -9.03 4.84
C ARG A 12 46.38 -7.77 5.59
N ARG A 13 47.33 -6.84 5.75
CA ARG A 13 47.05 -5.45 6.12
C ARG A 13 46.30 -4.77 4.97
N SER A 14 45.01 -4.52 5.17
CA SER A 14 44.20 -3.65 4.31
C SER A 14 44.46 -2.20 4.71
N THR A 15 45.23 -1.49 3.88
CA THR A 15 45.41 -0.04 3.98
C THR A 15 44.11 0.66 3.59
N VAL A 16 43.45 1.27 4.57
CA VAL A 16 42.33 2.21 4.37
C VAL A 16 42.90 3.54 3.88
N PRO A 17 42.49 4.06 2.71
CA PRO A 17 42.71 5.47 2.39
C PRO A 17 41.62 6.28 3.10
N THR A 18 42.03 6.98 4.17
CA THR A 18 41.32 8.15 4.69
C THR A 18 41.50 9.28 3.68
N ASP A 19 40.50 9.49 2.82
CA ASP A 19 40.38 10.75 2.11
C ASP A 19 38.95 11.28 2.18
N GLY A 20 38.85 12.49 2.74
CA GLY A 20 37.62 13.14 3.11
C GLY A 20 36.89 13.68 1.88
N GLN A 21 36.03 12.87 1.27
CA GLN A 21 34.99 13.40 0.41
C GLN A 21 33.78 13.78 1.25
N ARG A 22 33.60 15.09 1.44
CA ARG A 22 32.32 15.69 1.84
C ARG A 22 31.30 15.34 0.76
N TYR A 23 30.34 14.47 1.08
CA TYR A 23 29.14 14.33 0.26
C TYR A 23 28.40 15.67 0.25
N PRO A 24 28.00 16.20 -0.91
CA PRO A 24 27.14 17.37 -0.97
C PRO A 24 25.79 17.01 -0.34
N THR A 25 25.55 17.50 0.88
CA THR A 25 24.22 17.62 1.47
C THR A 25 23.50 18.75 0.75
N GLU A 26 22.74 18.40 -0.29
CA GLU A 26 21.54 19.13 -0.76
C GLU A 26 20.95 18.39 -1.96
N ASN A 27 20.29 17.24 -1.70
CA ASN A 27 19.28 16.72 -2.61
C ASN A 27 17.97 17.52 -2.39
N THR A 28 18.01 18.82 -2.66
CA THR A 28 16.81 19.52 -3.11
C THR A 28 16.71 19.18 -4.59
N LEU A 29 16.13 18.03 -4.89
CA LEU A 29 15.79 17.64 -6.25
C LEU A 29 14.74 18.66 -6.70
N ILE A 30 15.20 19.73 -7.35
CA ILE A 30 14.34 20.62 -8.12
C ILE A 30 13.78 19.73 -9.21
N MET A 31 12.59 19.16 -8.98
CA MET A 31 11.74 18.59 -10.01
C MET A 31 11.35 19.73 -10.94
N THR A 32 12.26 20.14 -11.81
CA THR A 32 11.94 20.88 -13.01
C THR A 32 10.88 20.06 -13.72
N SER A 33 9.71 20.65 -13.88
CA SER A 33 8.56 20.04 -14.53
C SER A 33 8.97 19.65 -15.95
N ILE A 34 9.19 18.36 -16.18
CA ILE A 34 9.12 17.80 -17.53
C ILE A 34 7.70 18.12 -18.01
N PRO A 35 7.53 18.88 -19.11
CA PRO A 35 6.21 19.14 -19.65
C PRO A 35 5.58 17.80 -20.04
N ASN A 36 4.39 17.53 -19.47
CA ASN A 36 3.46 16.42 -19.74
C ASN A 36 4.13 15.11 -20.18
N SER A 37 4.44 14.24 -19.22
CA SER A 37 4.86 12.88 -19.58
C SER A 37 3.73 12.17 -20.35
N PRO A 38 4.02 11.23 -21.26
CA PRO A 38 2.98 10.41 -21.90
C PRO A 38 2.04 9.72 -20.90
N ILE A 39 2.53 9.47 -19.68
CA ILE A 39 1.75 8.92 -18.56
C ILE A 39 0.80 9.97 -18.00
N ASP A 40 1.20 11.25 -17.93
CA ASP A 40 0.35 12.35 -17.45
C ASP A 40 -0.85 12.56 -18.41
N GLU A 41 -0.60 12.48 -19.72
CA GLU A 41 -1.66 12.57 -20.74
C GLU A 41 -2.61 11.38 -20.68
N LEU A 42 -2.06 10.17 -20.50
CA LEU A 42 -2.87 8.96 -20.33
C LEU A 42 -3.66 9.00 -19.00
N ALA A 43 -3.09 9.56 -17.95
CA ALA A 43 -3.76 9.77 -16.67
C ALA A 43 -4.93 10.71 -16.78
N GLU A 44 -4.74 11.85 -17.45
CA GLU A 44 -5.81 12.81 -17.69
C GLU A 44 -6.87 12.23 -18.63
N LYS A 45 -6.48 11.40 -19.61
CA LYS A 45 -7.42 10.73 -20.53
C LYS A 45 -8.31 9.71 -19.81
N ILE A 46 -7.74 8.87 -18.95
CA ILE A 46 -8.46 7.78 -18.27
C ILE A 46 -9.17 8.29 -17.01
N PHE A 47 -8.48 9.09 -16.20
CA PHE A 47 -8.93 9.49 -14.86
C PHE A 47 -9.23 10.99 -14.74
N GLY A 48 -9.28 11.75 -15.84
CA GLY A 48 -9.40 13.21 -15.82
C GLY A 48 -10.61 13.73 -15.04
N GLU A 49 -11.76 13.05 -15.12
CA GLU A 49 -12.95 13.42 -14.35
C GLU A 49 -12.72 13.23 -12.85
N SER A 50 -12.20 12.08 -12.43
CA SER A 50 -11.85 11.78 -11.03
C SER A 50 -10.79 12.74 -10.49
N ILE A 51 -9.72 13.00 -11.26
CA ILE A 51 -8.67 13.97 -10.94
C ILE A 51 -9.26 15.37 -10.78
N SER A 52 -10.13 15.80 -11.69
CA SER A 52 -10.76 17.13 -11.67
C SER A 52 -11.69 17.30 -10.45
N ASN A 53 -12.54 16.30 -10.20
CA ASN A 53 -13.44 16.25 -9.06
C ASN A 53 -12.68 16.29 -7.73
N PHE A 54 -11.56 15.57 -7.64
CA PHE A 54 -10.66 15.60 -6.49
C PHE A 54 -10.01 16.98 -6.32
N ALA A 55 -9.48 17.55 -7.41
CA ALA A 55 -8.72 18.79 -7.37
C ALA A 55 -9.59 20.01 -7.05
N ARG A 56 -10.89 20.00 -7.37
CA ARG A 56 -11.82 21.14 -7.20
C ARG A 56 -11.25 22.46 -7.73
N GLY A 57 -10.55 22.40 -8.87
CA GLY A 57 -9.89 23.55 -9.50
C GLY A 57 -8.53 23.95 -8.92
N ASN A 58 -8.04 23.28 -7.87
CA ASN A 58 -6.70 23.53 -7.32
C ASN A 58 -5.62 22.79 -8.14
N SER A 59 -4.71 23.56 -8.76
CA SER A 59 -3.67 23.01 -9.64
C SER A 59 -2.63 22.14 -8.92
N VAL A 60 -2.33 22.42 -7.65
CA VAL A 60 -1.43 21.60 -6.82
C VAL A 60 -2.10 20.28 -6.48
N ALA A 61 -3.36 20.30 -6.07
CA ALA A 61 -4.15 19.10 -5.81
C ALA A 61 -4.34 18.26 -7.08
N LYS A 62 -4.54 18.90 -8.25
CA LYS A 62 -4.59 18.24 -9.54
C LYS A 62 -3.30 17.49 -9.84
N LYS A 63 -2.15 18.16 -9.76
CA LYS A 63 -0.84 17.55 -10.02
C LYS A 63 -0.55 16.40 -9.06
N GLN A 64 -0.97 16.51 -7.80
CA GLN A 64 -0.85 15.44 -6.83
C GLN A 64 -1.73 14.25 -7.21
N ALA A 65 -3.01 14.48 -7.51
CA ALA A 65 -3.94 13.43 -7.93
C ALA A 65 -3.46 12.72 -9.19
N THR A 66 -2.99 13.44 -10.21
CA THR A 66 -2.41 12.85 -11.42
C THR A 66 -1.25 11.91 -11.08
N ARG A 67 -0.30 12.35 -10.23
CA ARG A 67 0.81 11.50 -9.76
C ARG A 67 0.32 10.28 -9.00
N ASP A 68 -0.74 10.42 -8.22
CA ASP A 68 -1.31 9.33 -7.43
C ASP A 68 -1.97 8.28 -8.33
N VAL A 69 -2.46 8.60 -9.53
CA VAL A 69 -2.98 7.58 -10.48
C VAL A 69 -1.91 6.95 -11.36
N HIS A 70 -0.68 7.46 -11.42
CA HIS A 70 0.40 6.87 -12.24
C HIS A 70 0.65 5.38 -11.95
N PRO A 71 0.70 4.92 -10.68
CA PRO A 71 0.89 3.50 -10.40
C PRO A 71 -0.27 2.62 -10.90
N THR A 72 -1.49 3.16 -10.91
CA THR A 72 -2.68 2.49 -11.44
C THR A 72 -2.60 2.36 -12.96
N ILE A 73 -2.16 3.42 -13.65
CA ILE A 73 -1.96 3.43 -15.10
C ILE A 73 -0.81 2.53 -15.52
N ALA A 74 0.28 2.54 -14.75
CA ALA A 74 1.37 1.60 -14.92
C ALA A 74 0.83 0.16 -14.76
N ALA A 75 0.11 -0.14 -13.68
CA ALA A 75 -0.48 -1.45 -13.44
C ALA A 75 -1.42 -1.92 -14.56
N LEU A 76 -2.11 -0.99 -15.23
CA LEU A 76 -2.94 -1.25 -16.41
C LEU A 76 -2.16 -1.68 -17.65
N GLN A 77 -0.89 -1.27 -17.77
CA GLN A 77 -0.04 -1.53 -18.93
C GLN A 77 0.90 -2.72 -18.72
N PHE A 78 1.01 -3.23 -17.49
CA PHE A 78 1.93 -4.30 -17.16
C PHE A 78 1.21 -5.63 -16.89
N PRO A 79 1.93 -6.76 -17.04
CA PRO A 79 1.44 -8.06 -16.61
C PRO A 79 1.00 -8.06 -15.14
N GLU A 80 0.08 -8.97 -14.81
CA GLU A 80 -0.52 -9.09 -13.48
C GLU A 80 0.51 -9.12 -12.33
N GLU A 81 1.62 -9.84 -12.51
CA GLU A 81 2.68 -9.94 -11.49
C GLU A 81 3.27 -8.57 -11.11
N TYR A 82 3.49 -7.70 -12.10
CA TYR A 82 3.99 -6.36 -11.88
C TYR A 82 2.93 -5.49 -11.20
N ALA A 83 1.68 -5.60 -11.64
CA ALA A 83 0.56 -4.89 -11.02
C ALA A 83 0.45 -5.25 -9.52
N VAL A 84 0.53 -6.53 -9.17
CA VAL A 84 0.50 -7.00 -7.78
C VAL A 84 1.65 -6.42 -6.95
N LEU A 85 2.87 -6.43 -7.49
CA LEU A 85 4.05 -5.92 -6.77
C LEU A 85 3.99 -4.40 -6.57
N VAL A 86 3.61 -3.65 -7.61
CA VAL A 86 3.53 -2.19 -7.58
C VAL A 86 2.38 -1.74 -6.66
N LEU A 87 1.18 -2.27 -6.87
CA LEU A 87 0.01 -1.90 -6.05
C LEU A 87 0.19 -2.36 -4.61
N GLY A 88 0.74 -3.56 -4.37
CA GLY A 88 1.03 -4.04 -3.02
C GLY A 88 2.04 -3.16 -2.28
N THR A 89 3.05 -2.63 -2.98
CA THR A 89 4.02 -1.68 -2.40
C THR A 89 3.36 -0.32 -2.12
N ARG A 90 2.44 0.13 -2.98
CA ARG A 90 1.68 1.35 -2.74
C ARG A 90 0.75 1.22 -1.53
N MET A 91 0.01 0.13 -1.40
CA MET A 91 -0.85 -0.14 -0.24
C MET A 91 -0.05 -0.11 1.09
N ASP A 92 1.17 -0.66 1.07
CA ASP A 92 2.10 -0.63 2.22
C ASP A 92 2.48 0.81 2.63
N ALA A 93 2.69 1.69 1.65
CA ALA A 93 2.93 3.12 1.89
C ALA A 93 1.67 3.85 2.38
N GLU A 94 0.50 3.58 1.79
CA GLU A 94 -0.77 4.20 2.22
C GLU A 94 -1.14 3.83 3.65
N LEU A 95 -0.97 2.56 4.05
CA LEU A 95 -1.17 2.15 5.44
C LEU A 95 -0.23 2.89 6.40
N GLU A 96 1.03 3.08 6.01
CA GLU A 96 1.97 3.85 6.83
C GLU A 96 1.51 5.29 7.01
N THR A 97 0.99 5.92 5.95
CA THR A 97 0.42 7.26 5.98
C THR A 97 -0.81 7.33 6.88
N ILE A 98 -1.76 6.39 6.74
CA ILE A 98 -2.94 6.29 7.61
C ILE A 98 -2.53 6.19 9.08
N ILE A 99 -1.60 5.30 9.41
CA ILE A 99 -1.15 5.10 10.80
C ILE A 99 -0.43 6.34 11.33
N LYS A 100 0.46 6.96 10.54
CA LYS A 100 1.14 8.22 10.88
C LYS A 100 0.13 9.32 11.18
N ASN A 101 -0.86 9.49 10.31
CA ASN A 101 -1.89 10.51 10.45
C ASN A 101 -2.83 10.21 11.60
N GLY A 102 -3.19 8.95 11.85
CA GLY A 102 -4.02 8.57 12.99
C GLY A 102 -3.32 8.76 14.34
N LEU A 103 -2.00 8.55 14.40
CA LEU A 103 -1.22 8.60 15.64
C LEU A 103 -0.48 9.93 15.87
N HIS A 104 -0.56 10.91 14.97
CA HIS A 104 0.20 12.17 15.07
C HIS A 104 0.03 12.93 16.40
N LYS A 105 -1.10 12.79 17.13
CA LYS A 105 -1.32 13.44 18.44
C LYS A 105 -0.58 12.74 19.59
N GLN A 106 -0.13 11.50 19.39
CA GLN A 106 0.62 10.76 20.40
C GLN A 106 2.07 11.26 20.36
N GLY A 107 2.50 11.97 21.42
CA GLY A 107 3.88 12.41 21.56
C GLY A 107 4.84 11.22 21.35
N ASN A 108 5.92 11.43 20.58
CA ASN A 108 6.89 10.40 20.18
C ASN A 108 6.44 9.40 19.08
N ALA A 109 5.31 9.64 18.39
CA ALA A 109 4.84 8.78 17.30
C ALA A 109 5.94 8.47 16.26
N LYS A 110 6.74 9.47 15.84
CA LYS A 110 7.80 9.27 14.83
C LYS A 110 8.80 8.17 15.18
N ARG A 111 9.18 8.06 16.47
CA ARG A 111 10.14 7.04 16.95
C ARG A 111 9.47 5.68 17.13
N LEU A 112 8.21 5.67 17.56
CA LEU A 112 7.42 4.45 17.65
C LEU A 112 7.18 3.86 16.25
N LEU A 113 6.92 4.74 15.28
CA LEU A 113 6.53 4.38 13.93
C LEU A 113 7.70 3.82 13.11
N SER A 114 8.90 4.38 13.25
CA SER A 114 10.05 3.96 12.43
C SER A 114 10.51 2.53 12.68
N ARG A 115 10.26 1.98 13.88
CA ARG A 115 10.75 0.64 14.26
C ARG A 115 9.66 -0.43 14.23
N LEU A 116 8.40 -0.09 14.50
CA LEU A 116 7.30 -1.05 14.56
C LEU A 116 6.64 -1.28 13.19
N PHE A 117 6.73 -0.34 12.25
CA PHE A 117 6.06 -0.43 10.94
C PHE A 117 7.00 -0.82 9.80
N SER A 118 8.04 -1.60 10.07
CA SER A 118 9.03 -1.96 9.05
C SER A 118 8.50 -2.95 8.00
N ASN A 119 7.41 -3.67 8.28
CA ASN A 119 6.86 -4.67 7.37
C ASN A 119 5.36 -4.49 7.14
N PHE A 120 4.90 -4.94 5.97
CA PHE A 120 3.53 -4.79 5.50
C PHE A 120 2.51 -5.47 6.44
N ALA A 121 2.82 -6.68 6.94
CA ALA A 121 1.94 -7.42 7.86
C ALA A 121 1.66 -6.66 9.16
N THR A 122 2.70 -6.09 9.78
CA THR A 122 2.55 -5.33 11.02
C THR A 122 1.73 -4.06 10.81
N LYS A 123 1.90 -3.38 9.66
CA LYS A 123 1.07 -2.22 9.32
C LYS A 123 -0.40 -2.60 9.18
N ILE A 124 -0.71 -3.70 8.49
CA ILE A 124 -2.09 -4.21 8.37
C ILE A 124 -2.68 -4.49 9.76
N GLY A 125 -1.94 -5.21 10.61
CA GLY A 125 -2.36 -5.54 11.97
C GLY A 125 -2.63 -4.31 12.85
N VAL A 126 -1.75 -3.32 12.82
CA VAL A 126 -1.92 -2.10 13.62
C VAL A 126 -3.03 -1.20 13.07
N ALA A 127 -3.12 -1.04 11.76
CA ALA A 127 -4.22 -0.29 11.15
C ALA A 127 -5.58 -0.87 11.56
N TYR A 128 -5.70 -2.20 11.60
CA TYR A 128 -6.93 -2.86 12.05
C TYR A 128 -7.15 -2.69 13.56
N ALA A 129 -6.12 -2.91 14.39
CA ALA A 129 -6.23 -2.78 15.85
C ALA A 129 -6.60 -1.35 16.30
N CYS A 130 -6.16 -0.33 15.55
CA CYS A 130 -6.52 1.07 15.79
C CYS A 130 -7.88 1.47 15.17
N GLY A 131 -8.56 0.56 14.48
CA GLY A 131 -9.84 0.85 13.82
C GLY A 131 -9.72 1.74 12.59
N PHE A 132 -8.54 1.85 11.97
CA PHE A 132 -8.33 2.62 10.76
C PHE A 132 -8.75 1.87 9.49
N ILE A 133 -8.88 0.56 9.56
CA ILE A 133 -9.42 -0.27 8.48
C ILE A 133 -10.46 -1.22 9.04
N THR A 134 -11.46 -1.54 8.22
CA THR A 134 -12.50 -2.53 8.55
C THR A 134 -11.96 -3.96 8.53
N LYS A 135 -12.73 -4.92 9.09
CA LYS A 135 -12.37 -6.34 9.07
C LYS A 135 -12.23 -6.89 7.65
N GLN A 136 -13.14 -6.54 6.74
CA GLN A 136 -13.04 -7.00 5.35
C GLN A 136 -11.81 -6.42 4.65
N MET A 137 -11.48 -5.14 4.90
CA MET A 137 -10.25 -4.53 4.36
C MET A 137 -8.99 -5.20 4.92
N TYR A 138 -8.99 -5.55 6.22
CA TYR A 138 -7.91 -6.35 6.83
C TYR A 138 -7.74 -7.70 6.12
N ASP A 139 -8.83 -8.44 5.90
CA ASP A 139 -8.78 -9.75 5.23
C ASP A 139 -8.28 -9.63 3.78
N ALA A 140 -8.75 -8.61 3.06
CA ALA A 140 -8.30 -8.32 1.71
C ALA A 140 -6.79 -8.04 1.68
N LEU A 141 -6.29 -7.16 2.55
CA LEU A 141 -4.86 -6.81 2.59
C LEU A 141 -3.98 -8.00 2.97
N GLU A 142 -4.43 -8.88 3.88
CA GLU A 142 -3.70 -10.11 4.20
C GLU A 142 -3.60 -11.05 2.99
N LEU A 143 -4.66 -11.16 2.18
CA LEU A 143 -4.62 -11.94 0.94
C LEU A 143 -3.70 -11.29 -0.11
N VAL A 144 -3.78 -9.96 -0.28
CA VAL A 144 -2.87 -9.23 -1.18
C VAL A 144 -1.41 -9.42 -0.77
N ARG A 145 -1.11 -9.33 0.53
CA ARG A 145 0.24 -9.57 1.06
C ARG A 145 0.74 -10.96 0.72
N LYS A 146 -0.10 -11.99 0.87
CA LYS A 146 0.27 -13.38 0.54
C LYS A 146 0.54 -13.53 -0.96
N ILE A 147 -0.35 -13.03 -1.82
CA ILE A 147 -0.18 -13.08 -3.29
C ILE A 147 1.10 -12.33 -3.71
N ARG A 148 1.31 -11.12 -3.18
CA ARG A 148 2.53 -10.32 -3.43
C ARG A 148 3.80 -11.08 -3.04
N ASN A 149 3.81 -11.73 -1.88
CA ASN A 149 4.96 -12.48 -1.41
C ASN A 149 5.26 -13.70 -2.30
N LEU A 150 4.23 -14.38 -2.84
CA LEU A 150 4.44 -15.45 -3.81
C LEU A 150 5.18 -14.96 -5.07
N TYR A 151 4.77 -13.81 -5.61
CA TYR A 151 5.47 -13.20 -6.75
C TYR A 151 6.86 -12.68 -6.38
N ALA A 152 7.03 -12.04 -5.22
CA ALA A 152 8.30 -11.45 -4.81
C ALA A 152 9.41 -12.48 -4.53
N HIS A 153 9.03 -13.73 -4.26
CA HIS A 153 9.96 -14.83 -3.95
C HIS A 153 10.06 -15.87 -5.07
N SER A 154 9.45 -15.63 -6.23
CA SER A 154 9.54 -16.51 -7.39
C SER A 154 10.30 -15.84 -8.53
N GLU A 155 11.14 -16.61 -9.23
CA GLU A 155 11.79 -16.19 -10.47
C GLU A 155 10.88 -16.37 -11.69
N ASP A 156 9.86 -17.24 -11.59
CA ASP A 156 8.91 -17.54 -12.68
C ASP A 156 7.47 -17.16 -12.28
N PRO A 157 6.89 -16.10 -12.89
CA PRO A 157 5.49 -15.70 -12.67
C PRO A 157 4.47 -16.75 -13.16
N PHE A 158 4.80 -17.59 -14.12
CA PHE A 158 3.90 -18.63 -14.62
C PHE A 158 3.77 -19.77 -13.61
N ALA A 159 4.87 -20.20 -13.00
CA ALA A 159 4.86 -21.14 -11.89
C ALA A 159 4.02 -20.64 -10.69
N VAL A 160 4.11 -19.34 -10.36
CA VAL A 160 3.28 -18.74 -9.30
C VAL A 160 1.80 -18.88 -9.65
N ARG A 161 1.38 -18.47 -10.85
CA ARG A 161 -0.02 -18.57 -11.29
C ARG A 161 -0.54 -20.01 -11.34
N ALA A 162 0.34 -20.97 -11.66
CA ALA A 162 0.00 -22.38 -11.67
C ALA A 162 -0.10 -23.00 -10.27
N SER A 163 0.49 -22.37 -9.24
CA SER A 163 0.51 -22.89 -7.87
C SER A 163 -0.87 -22.88 -7.21
N GLU A 164 -1.14 -23.88 -6.37
CA GLU A 164 -2.41 -23.99 -5.64
C GLU A 164 -2.58 -22.89 -4.59
N GLU A 165 -1.48 -22.45 -3.95
CA GLU A 165 -1.50 -21.36 -2.97
C GLU A 165 -1.96 -20.05 -3.60
N TYR A 166 -1.41 -19.69 -4.77
CA TYR A 166 -1.82 -18.51 -5.51
C TYR A 166 -3.30 -18.59 -5.89
N LYS A 167 -3.75 -19.72 -6.48
CA LYS A 167 -5.15 -19.90 -6.89
C LYS A 167 -6.09 -19.77 -5.70
N GLN A 168 -5.74 -20.35 -4.56
CA GLN A 168 -6.54 -20.27 -3.34
C GLN A 168 -6.63 -18.83 -2.83
N HIS A 169 -5.52 -18.11 -2.74
CA HIS A 169 -5.49 -16.74 -2.23
C HIS A 169 -6.19 -15.76 -3.18
N SER A 170 -5.94 -15.88 -4.49
CA SER A 170 -6.58 -15.08 -5.53
C SER A 170 -8.09 -15.33 -5.53
N ALA A 171 -8.54 -16.58 -5.57
CA ALA A 171 -9.96 -16.91 -5.50
C ALA A 171 -10.61 -16.41 -4.20
N SER A 172 -9.92 -16.50 -3.06
CA SER A 172 -10.45 -15.96 -1.78
C SER A 172 -10.65 -14.45 -1.86
N LEU A 173 -9.67 -13.72 -2.44
CA LEU A 173 -9.73 -12.27 -2.57
C LEU A 173 -10.88 -11.83 -3.49
N LEU A 174 -11.02 -12.49 -4.65
CA LEU A 174 -12.08 -12.23 -5.61
C LEU A 174 -13.48 -12.59 -5.08
N ASN A 175 -13.57 -13.49 -4.10
CA ASN A 175 -14.82 -13.89 -3.48
C ASN A 175 -15.18 -13.10 -2.22
N LEU A 176 -14.28 -12.24 -1.70
CA LEU A 176 -14.59 -11.41 -0.52
C LEU A 176 -15.79 -10.49 -0.79
N ASN A 177 -15.87 -9.91 -1.99
CA ASN A 177 -17.04 -9.16 -2.44
C ASN A 177 -17.18 -9.27 -3.97
N LYS A 178 -17.96 -10.26 -4.42
CA LYS A 178 -18.13 -10.58 -5.84
C LYS A 178 -18.64 -9.38 -6.64
N ASP A 179 -19.62 -8.65 -6.11
CA ASP A 179 -20.22 -7.51 -6.81
C ASP A 179 -19.19 -6.39 -7.01
N LEU A 180 -18.36 -6.12 -6.00
CA LEU A 180 -17.28 -5.16 -6.12
C LEU A 180 -16.23 -5.65 -7.12
N THR A 181 -15.81 -6.90 -7.03
CA THR A 181 -14.84 -7.49 -7.97
C THR A 181 -15.30 -7.36 -9.42
N GLU A 182 -16.56 -7.68 -9.72
CA GLU A 182 -17.07 -7.55 -11.09
C GLU A 182 -17.15 -6.10 -11.54
N LYS A 183 -17.62 -5.19 -10.68
CA LYS A 183 -17.65 -3.75 -11.00
C LYS A 183 -16.25 -3.21 -11.29
N SER A 184 -15.29 -3.52 -10.43
CA SER A 184 -13.90 -3.11 -10.58
C SER A 184 -13.25 -3.68 -11.83
N ALA A 185 -13.57 -4.94 -12.20
CA ALA A 185 -13.07 -5.57 -13.41
C ALA A 185 -13.61 -4.88 -14.68
N VAL A 186 -14.93 -4.59 -14.71
CA VAL A 186 -15.58 -3.89 -15.83
C VAL A 186 -15.05 -2.46 -15.98
N GLU A 187 -14.88 -1.73 -14.88
CA GLU A 187 -14.32 -0.39 -14.90
C GLU A 187 -12.89 -0.41 -15.46
N LEU A 188 -12.05 -1.31 -14.94
CA LEU A 188 -10.66 -1.42 -15.39
C LEU A 188 -10.55 -1.87 -16.85
N HIS A 189 -11.39 -2.81 -17.29
CA HIS A 189 -11.48 -3.23 -18.70
C HIS A 189 -11.88 -2.07 -19.61
N SER A 190 -12.86 -1.26 -19.19
CA SER A 190 -13.28 -0.08 -19.96
C SER A 190 -12.15 0.95 -20.11
N HIS A 191 -11.34 1.15 -19.07
CA HIS A 191 -10.15 2.00 -19.12
C HIS A 191 -9.08 1.42 -20.05
N SER A 192 -8.89 0.10 -20.03
CA SER A 192 -7.94 -0.59 -20.94
C SER A 192 -8.33 -0.41 -22.40
N LEU A 193 -9.61 -0.58 -22.76
CA LEU A 193 -10.10 -0.37 -24.12
C LEU A 193 -9.95 1.08 -24.62
N GLN A 194 -10.04 2.06 -23.71
CA GLN A 194 -9.78 3.45 -24.05
C GLN A 194 -8.29 3.75 -24.25
N ALA A 195 -7.42 3.03 -23.54
CA ALA A 195 -5.97 3.15 -23.66
C ALA A 195 -5.46 2.49 -24.94
N ASP A 196 -6.00 1.32 -25.29
CA ASP A 196 -5.64 0.51 -26.46
C ASP A 196 -6.89 -0.09 -27.10
N SER A 197 -7.30 0.47 -28.24
CA SER A 197 -8.50 0.05 -28.97
C SER A 197 -8.40 -1.37 -29.52
N ASP A 198 -7.19 -1.91 -29.62
CA ASP A 198 -6.91 -3.22 -30.22
C ASP A 198 -6.75 -4.30 -29.14
N SER A 199 -6.97 -3.96 -27.87
CA SER A 199 -6.86 -4.91 -26.75
C SER A 199 -7.89 -6.04 -26.87
N ALA A 200 -7.39 -7.25 -27.08
CA ALA A 200 -8.19 -8.49 -27.08
C ALA A 200 -8.46 -9.06 -25.68
N ALA A 201 -8.06 -8.35 -24.62
CA ALA A 201 -8.18 -8.81 -23.25
C ALA A 201 -9.65 -8.90 -22.80
N LYS A 202 -9.98 -9.96 -22.05
CA LYS A 202 -11.33 -10.19 -21.53
C LYS A 202 -11.48 -9.56 -20.15
N VAL A 203 -12.71 -9.26 -19.74
CA VAL A 203 -13.00 -8.71 -18.41
C VAL A 203 -12.43 -9.59 -17.29
N GLU A 204 -12.45 -10.91 -17.48
CA GLU A 204 -11.90 -11.89 -16.53
C GLU A 204 -10.42 -11.66 -16.22
N ASP A 205 -9.65 -11.20 -17.21
CA ASP A 205 -8.21 -10.93 -17.08
C ASP A 205 -7.93 -9.73 -16.15
N PHE A 206 -8.95 -8.89 -15.92
CA PHE A 206 -8.84 -7.68 -15.10
C PHE A 206 -9.36 -7.85 -13.67
N LYS A 207 -9.91 -9.00 -13.29
CA LYS A 207 -10.56 -9.18 -11.98
C LYS A 207 -9.61 -8.93 -10.81
N LEU A 208 -8.42 -9.54 -10.84
CA LEU A 208 -7.45 -9.37 -9.75
C LEU A 208 -6.88 -7.95 -9.75
N VAL A 209 -6.46 -7.43 -10.90
CA VAL A 209 -5.90 -6.08 -10.97
C VAL A 209 -6.94 -5.02 -10.58
N GLY A 210 -8.19 -5.17 -11.03
CA GLY A 210 -9.30 -4.27 -10.71
C GLY A 210 -9.57 -4.20 -9.21
N ILE A 211 -9.61 -5.33 -8.52
CA ILE A 211 -9.80 -5.32 -7.06
C ILE A 211 -8.59 -4.72 -6.33
N LEU A 212 -7.36 -4.97 -6.80
CA LEU A 212 -6.16 -4.37 -6.23
C LEU A 212 -6.14 -2.84 -6.37
N VAL A 213 -6.49 -2.32 -7.55
CA VAL A 213 -6.64 -0.87 -7.77
C VAL A 213 -7.67 -0.29 -6.82
N THR A 214 -8.83 -0.95 -6.72
CA THR A 214 -9.92 -0.51 -5.84
C THR A 214 -9.51 -0.47 -4.36
N ILE A 215 -8.81 -1.49 -3.87
CA ILE A 215 -8.26 -1.50 -2.49
C ILE A 215 -7.30 -0.33 -2.29
N CYS A 216 -6.41 -0.11 -3.26
CA CYS A 216 -5.42 0.94 -3.20
C CYS A 216 -6.06 2.33 -3.14
N ASP A 217 -7.08 2.58 -3.97
CA ASP A 217 -7.79 3.87 -4.01
C ASP A 217 -8.56 4.13 -2.71
N ARG A 218 -9.14 3.10 -2.11
CA ARG A 218 -9.82 3.18 -0.81
C ARG A 218 -8.85 3.51 0.33
N LEU A 219 -7.65 2.91 0.30
CA LEU A 219 -6.59 3.25 1.26
C LEU A 219 -6.09 4.68 1.05
N GLY A 220 -5.81 5.10 -0.17
CA GLY A 220 -5.36 6.47 -0.48
C GLY A 220 -6.41 7.51 -0.06
N SER A 221 -7.69 7.23 -0.28
CA SER A 221 -8.79 8.09 0.18
C SER A 221 -8.80 8.21 1.71
N ALA A 222 -8.67 7.09 2.43
CA ALA A 222 -8.62 7.11 3.90
C ALA A 222 -7.38 7.86 4.42
N ALA A 223 -6.22 7.68 3.77
CA ALA A 223 -4.98 8.39 4.08
C ALA A 223 -5.17 9.91 3.93
N PHE A 224 -5.76 10.34 2.82
CA PHE A 224 -6.05 11.75 2.52
C PHE A 224 -7.02 12.38 3.53
N PHE A 225 -8.15 11.73 3.83
CA PHE A 225 -9.10 12.26 4.81
C PHE A 225 -8.54 12.28 6.23
N SER A 226 -7.61 11.38 6.55
CA SER A 226 -6.91 11.38 7.85
C SER A 226 -6.03 12.63 8.04
N VAL A 227 -5.47 13.21 6.97
CA VAL A 227 -4.71 14.48 7.05
C VAL A 227 -5.65 15.68 7.30
N ASN A 228 -6.77 15.73 6.57
CA ASN A 228 -7.70 16.86 6.68
C ASN A 228 -8.45 16.86 8.02
N GLY A 229 -8.69 15.69 8.62
CA GLY A 229 -9.24 15.58 9.98
C GLY A 229 -8.34 16.18 11.07
N LEU A 230 -7.05 16.46 10.79
CA LEU A 230 -6.16 17.09 11.76
C LEU A 230 -6.49 18.56 11.99
N GLU A 231 -6.99 19.23 10.96
CA GLU A 231 -7.38 20.64 11.00
C GLU A 231 -8.78 20.83 11.59
N MET A 232 -9.58 19.75 11.66
CA MET A 232 -10.94 19.76 12.20
C MET A 232 -11.02 18.90 13.46
N PRO A 233 -10.96 19.48 14.68
CA PRO A 233 -10.89 18.72 15.93
C PRO A 233 -12.12 17.81 16.21
N GLN A 234 -13.17 17.91 15.41
CA GLN A 234 -14.40 17.12 15.54
C GLN A 234 -14.48 15.91 14.61
N ILE A 235 -13.58 15.75 13.63
CA ILE A 235 -13.62 14.62 12.70
C ILE A 235 -12.78 13.47 13.27
N SER A 236 -13.46 12.41 13.70
CA SER A 236 -12.86 11.11 13.97
C SER A 236 -12.30 10.53 12.68
N VAL A 237 -11.11 9.93 12.72
CA VAL A 237 -10.45 9.25 11.59
C VAL A 237 -11.46 8.41 10.80
N ILE A 238 -11.58 8.65 9.50
CA ILE A 238 -12.48 7.89 8.62
C ILE A 238 -11.78 6.58 8.29
N PRO A 239 -12.34 5.41 8.67
CA PRO A 239 -11.69 4.14 8.37
C PRO A 239 -11.75 3.82 6.88
N ALA A 240 -10.77 3.07 6.38
CA ALA A 240 -10.81 2.52 5.04
C ALA A 240 -11.78 1.32 4.98
N PHE A 241 -12.75 1.42 4.08
CA PHE A 241 -13.80 0.41 3.86
C PHE A 241 -13.48 -0.44 2.65
N PHE A 242 -13.73 -1.76 2.71
CA PHE A 242 -13.58 -2.64 1.54
C PHE A 242 -14.82 -2.69 0.66
N ALA A 243 -16.01 -2.52 1.22
CA ALA A 243 -17.28 -2.31 0.51
C ALA A 243 -18.08 -1.16 1.14
N LEU A 244 -19.00 -0.54 0.39
CA LEU A 244 -19.89 0.50 0.94
C LEU A 244 -20.80 -0.06 2.05
N THR A 245 -21.11 -1.35 1.96
CA THR A 245 -21.84 -2.13 2.96
C THR A 245 -21.02 -2.39 4.24
N ASP A 246 -19.72 -2.09 4.24
CA ASP A 246 -18.86 -2.22 5.42
C ASP A 246 -18.90 -1.00 6.32
N THR A 247 -19.70 0.00 5.98
CA THR A 247 -20.00 1.06 6.94
C THR A 247 -20.58 0.36 8.16
N PRO A 248 -19.88 0.37 9.33
CA PRO A 248 -20.56 -0.02 10.54
C PRO A 248 -21.80 0.88 10.56
N GLU A 249 -22.99 0.30 10.73
CA GLU A 249 -24.14 1.08 11.19
C GLU A 249 -23.55 2.04 12.21
N MET A 250 -23.54 3.35 11.93
CA MET A 250 -22.77 4.29 12.73
C MET A 250 -23.31 4.20 14.14
N VAL A 251 -22.71 3.31 14.95
CA VAL A 251 -22.97 3.17 16.35
C VAL A 251 -22.67 4.56 16.83
N ASN A 252 -23.68 5.22 17.37
CA ASN A 252 -23.61 6.62 17.74
C ASN A 252 -22.55 6.76 18.85
N VAL A 253 -21.26 6.90 18.47
CA VAL A 253 -20.10 6.93 19.39
C VAL A 253 -20.01 8.27 20.11
N ALA A 254 -21.04 9.13 19.99
CA ALA A 254 -21.16 10.36 20.75
C ALA A 254 -21.22 10.16 22.30
N GLY A 255 -21.19 8.90 22.81
CA GLY A 255 -21.22 8.60 24.24
C GLY A 255 -20.04 7.81 24.83
N HIS A 256 -19.10 7.25 24.05
CA HIS A 256 -18.06 6.37 24.59
C HIS A 256 -16.74 7.12 24.85
N ARG A 257 -16.69 7.84 25.97
CA ARG A 257 -15.41 8.19 26.60
C ARG A 257 -14.79 6.91 27.18
N GLY A 258 -13.72 6.43 26.54
CA GLY A 258 -12.73 5.55 27.14
C GLY A 258 -13.09 4.08 27.17
N PHE A 259 -12.77 3.36 26.10
CA PHE A 259 -12.55 1.91 26.16
C PHE A 259 -11.07 1.64 25.88
N PHE A 260 -10.23 1.87 26.89
CA PHE A 260 -8.98 1.13 27.01
C PHE A 260 -9.34 -0.19 27.71
N PRO A 261 -9.02 -1.36 27.16
CA PRO A 261 -9.21 -2.61 27.88
C PRO A 261 -8.37 -2.55 29.16
N ASN A 262 -9.05 -2.72 30.30
CA ASN A 262 -8.48 -2.82 31.62
C ASN A 262 -7.44 -3.96 31.65
N THR A 263 -6.15 -3.64 31.75
CA THR A 263 -5.03 -4.61 31.77
C THR A 263 -4.77 -5.22 33.15
N SER A 264 -5.74 -5.21 34.07
CA SER A 264 -5.59 -5.71 35.46
C SER A 264 -5.58 -7.24 35.61
N GLY A 265 -5.25 -7.99 34.55
CA GLY A 265 -5.28 -9.47 34.54
C GLY A 265 -3.94 -10.17 34.30
N TRP A 266 -2.79 -9.53 34.54
CA TRP A 266 -1.50 -10.23 34.48
C TRP A 266 -1.24 -10.96 35.80
N PRO A 267 -1.00 -12.28 35.80
CA PRO A 267 -0.65 -13.01 37.01
C PRO A 267 0.71 -12.51 37.53
N GLN A 268 0.74 -12.05 38.78
CA GLN A 268 1.98 -11.90 39.51
C GLN A 268 2.52 -13.30 39.80
N ASN A 269 3.56 -13.72 39.08
CA ASN A 269 4.36 -14.87 39.48
C ASN A 269 5.09 -14.49 40.78
N GLY A 270 4.70 -15.17 41.87
CA GLY A 270 5.46 -15.19 43.10
C GLY A 270 6.75 -15.99 42.93
N GLY A 271 7.86 -15.35 43.29
CA GLY A 271 9.20 -15.89 43.46
C GLY A 271 9.99 -14.92 44.33
#